data_AF-A0A2G6WMI7-F1
#
_entry.id   AF-A0A2G6WMI7-F1
#
_cell.length_a   1.000
_cell.length_b   1.000
_cell.length_c   1.000
_cell.angle_alpha   90.00
_cell.angle_beta   90.00
_cell.angle_gamma   90.00
#
_symmetry.space_group_name_H-M   'P 1'
#
loop_
_entity.id
_entity.type
_entity.pdbx_description
1 polymer ?
#
loop_
_entity_poly.entity_id
_entity_poly.type
_entity_poly.pdbx_seq_one_letter_code
_entity_poly.pdbx_strand_id
1 'polypeptide(L)'
;MKNLAILLNMFLFISCHKEDTINHFLTKPVTQKELELNGFHKYSYEIIIDDKDKVDDTIRSVIKYDMYSNVKPEKNENGDIYPTKLWGFYSEDSIKNRKNIDYLKNELDNKIITYLFRNDSLFYKDVSIEFFDKTEKKVPNLTSRKKIINYYKKNKIPIEPKIKNANEGEKYATQFIIDGYFTRFFYSNKEDNFEMFTNYLTTSTAYPIKDDWYSGHIYKVYYFD
;
A
#
# COMPACT_ATOMS: atom_id res chain seq x y z
N MET A 1 -46.49 7.40 18.86
CA MET A 1 -45.71 6.48 18.00
C MET A 1 -45.14 7.11 16.72
N LYS A 2 -45.37 8.40 16.40
CA LYS A 2 -44.71 9.06 15.24
C LYS A 2 -43.27 9.54 15.52
N ASN A 3 -42.94 9.84 16.78
CA ASN A 3 -41.62 10.40 17.13
C ASN A 3 -40.51 9.35 17.27
N LEU A 4 -40.84 8.06 17.43
CA LEU A 4 -39.83 6.98 17.48
C LEU A 4 -39.25 6.64 16.09
N ALA A 5 -40.06 6.77 15.03
CA ALA A 5 -39.63 6.46 13.66
C ALA A 5 -38.63 7.49 13.08
N ILE A 6 -38.63 8.71 13.62
CA ILE A 6 -37.70 9.78 13.23
C ILE A 6 -36.34 9.59 13.91
N LEU A 7 -36.33 9.14 15.18
CA LEU A 7 -35.11 8.78 15.90
C LEU A 7 -34.41 7.55 15.30
N LEU A 8 -35.17 6.55 14.84
CA LEU A 8 -34.59 5.36 14.20
C LEU A 8 -33.96 5.67 12.82
N ASN A 9 -34.49 6.66 12.09
CA ASN A 9 -33.90 7.11 10.82
C ASN A 9 -32.63 7.94 11.00
N MET A 10 -32.47 8.64 12.13
CA MET A 10 -31.28 9.46 12.38
C MET A 10 -30.03 8.61 12.69
N PHE A 11 -30.22 7.37 13.17
CA PHE A 11 -29.13 6.40 13.42
C PHE A 11 -28.68 5.62 12.17
N LEU A 12 -29.47 5.59 11.10
CA LEU A 12 -29.12 4.87 9.86
C LEU A 12 -28.19 5.66 8.92
N PHE A 13 -27.95 6.95 9.20
CA PHE A 13 -27.10 7.81 8.39
C PHE A 13 -25.80 8.24 9.07
N ILE A 14 -25.49 7.71 10.26
CA ILE A 14 -24.11 7.70 10.73
C ILE A 14 -23.42 6.56 9.96
N SER A 15 -23.23 6.72 8.64
CA SER A 15 -22.14 5.99 8.00
C SER A 15 -20.90 6.49 8.71
N CYS A 16 -20.38 5.64 9.59
CA CYS A 16 -19.15 5.91 10.31
C CYS A 16 -18.04 5.78 9.27
N HIS A 17 -17.93 6.78 8.38
CA HIS A 17 -16.74 6.97 7.57
C HIS A 17 -15.63 7.26 8.58
N LYS A 18 -14.89 6.21 8.94
CA LYS A 18 -13.65 6.33 9.68
C LYS A 18 -12.77 7.28 8.89
N GLU A 19 -12.60 8.48 9.41
CA GLU A 19 -11.73 9.48 8.79
C GLU A 19 -10.29 8.99 8.96
N ASP A 20 -9.60 8.81 7.83
CA ASP A 20 -8.20 8.44 7.84
C ASP A 20 -7.36 9.65 8.30
N THR A 21 -6.74 9.48 9.46
CA THR A 21 -5.91 10.47 10.15
C THR A 21 -4.42 10.25 9.95
N ILE A 22 -4.03 9.17 9.25
CA ILE A 22 -2.63 8.79 9.08
C ILE A 22 -2.06 9.54 7.88
N ASN A 23 -0.93 10.25 8.09
CA ASN A 23 -0.16 10.77 6.97
C ASN A 23 0.71 9.67 6.36
N HIS A 24 0.15 8.96 5.37
CA HIS A 24 0.80 7.83 4.71
C HIS A 24 2.09 8.18 3.95
N PHE A 25 2.37 9.46 3.68
CA PHE A 25 3.61 9.89 3.03
C PHE A 25 4.77 10.07 4.02
N LEU A 26 4.53 10.00 5.33
CA LEU A 26 5.57 10.00 6.35
C LEU A 26 5.99 8.56 6.69
N THR A 27 7.24 8.37 7.08
CA THR A 27 7.80 7.04 7.39
C THR A 27 7.49 6.55 8.80
N LYS A 28 6.83 7.36 9.64
CA LYS A 28 6.43 6.97 10.99
C LYS A 28 5.75 5.58 11.00
N PRO A 29 6.24 4.61 11.80
CA PRO A 29 5.60 3.29 11.93
C PRO A 29 4.15 3.42 12.41
N VAL A 30 3.31 2.49 11.94
CA VAL A 30 1.88 2.42 12.26
C VAL A 30 1.57 1.02 12.78
N THR A 31 0.70 0.92 13.77
CA THR A 31 0.23 -0.35 14.33
C THR A 31 -0.98 -0.91 13.56
N GLN A 32 -1.19 -2.23 13.65
CA GLN A 32 -2.38 -2.89 13.09
C GLN A 32 -3.68 -2.25 13.61
N LYS A 33 -3.74 -1.93 14.90
CA LYS A 33 -4.91 -1.28 15.53
C LYS A 33 -5.19 0.10 14.94
N GLU A 34 -4.14 0.91 14.70
CA GLU A 34 -4.32 2.21 14.04
C GLU A 34 -4.91 2.03 12.64
N LEU A 35 -4.44 1.07 11.86
CA LEU A 35 -4.97 0.81 10.51
C LEU A 35 -6.44 0.39 10.54
N GLU A 36 -6.83 -0.50 11.45
CA GLU A 36 -8.23 -0.92 11.64
C GLU A 36 -9.14 0.24 12.06
N LEU A 37 -8.64 1.13 12.91
CA LEU A 37 -9.36 2.35 13.33
C LEU A 37 -9.51 3.35 12.19
N ASN A 38 -8.58 3.38 11.24
CA ASN A 38 -8.62 4.22 10.03
C ASN A 38 -9.28 3.50 8.82
N GLY A 39 -9.96 2.38 9.06
CA GLY A 39 -10.83 1.73 8.06
C GLY A 39 -10.10 0.84 7.07
N PHE A 40 -8.84 0.50 7.30
CA PHE A 40 -8.10 -0.43 6.45
C PHE A 40 -8.64 -1.86 6.58
N HIS A 41 -8.68 -2.57 5.46
CA HIS A 41 -9.08 -3.97 5.36
C HIS A 41 -7.89 -4.89 5.58
N LYS A 42 -8.08 -5.93 6.39
CA LYS A 42 -7.07 -6.95 6.71
C LYS A 42 -7.17 -8.14 5.76
N TYR A 43 -6.03 -8.60 5.26
CA TYR A 43 -5.87 -9.82 4.47
C TYR A 43 -4.72 -10.64 5.08
N SER A 44 -4.99 -11.86 5.52
CA SER A 44 -4.00 -12.69 6.21
C SER A 44 -3.66 -13.93 5.41
N TYR A 45 -2.39 -14.32 5.42
CA TYR A 45 -1.95 -15.60 4.88
C TYR A 45 -0.73 -16.12 5.62
N GLU A 46 -0.51 -17.42 5.54
CA GLU A 46 0.65 -18.09 6.11
C GLU A 46 1.43 -18.81 5.02
N ILE A 47 2.74 -18.85 5.21
CA ILE A 47 3.67 -19.65 4.40
C ILE A 47 4.46 -20.57 5.33
N ILE A 48 4.76 -21.77 4.85
CA ILE A 48 5.64 -22.73 5.52
C ILE A 48 6.95 -22.74 4.74
N ILE A 49 8.05 -22.50 5.43
CA ILE A 49 9.40 -22.56 4.86
C ILE A 49 10.08 -23.80 5.42
N ASP A 50 10.42 -24.71 4.51
CA ASP A 50 11.29 -25.84 4.81
C ASP A 50 12.74 -25.40 4.58
N ASP A 51 13.58 -25.45 5.62
CA ASP A 51 15.03 -25.37 5.44
C ASP A 51 15.51 -26.65 4.75
N LYS A 52 15.78 -26.55 3.44
CA LYS A 52 16.20 -27.70 2.62
C LYS A 52 17.67 -28.06 2.79
N ASP A 53 18.44 -27.30 3.58
CA ASP A 53 19.89 -27.38 3.53
C ASP A 53 20.56 -28.30 4.56
N LYS A 54 19.86 -28.90 5.54
CA LYS A 54 20.52 -29.83 6.48
C LYS A 54 19.69 -31.04 6.93
N VAL A 55 20.24 -32.21 6.59
CA VAL A 55 20.25 -33.50 7.31
C VAL A 55 19.18 -33.68 8.42
N ASP A 56 18.23 -34.58 8.13
CA ASP A 56 17.30 -35.32 9.01
C ASP A 56 16.35 -34.60 9.98
N ASP A 57 16.46 -33.28 10.21
CA ASP A 57 15.48 -32.52 10.99
C ASP A 57 15.06 -31.24 10.24
N THR A 58 13.99 -31.33 9.46
CA THR A 58 13.44 -30.17 8.75
C THR A 58 12.85 -29.19 9.76
N ILE A 59 13.57 -28.12 10.10
CA ILE A 59 13.00 -27.01 10.87
C ILE A 59 11.99 -26.31 9.95
N ARG A 60 10.71 -26.62 10.14
CA ARG A 60 9.62 -25.90 9.50
C ARG A 60 9.39 -24.60 10.25
N SER A 61 9.62 -23.49 9.57
CA SER A 61 9.20 -22.18 10.08
C SER A 61 7.86 -21.78 9.44
N VAL A 62 6.90 -21.38 10.27
CA VAL A 62 5.65 -20.80 9.81
C VAL A 62 5.81 -19.28 9.89
N ILE A 63 5.62 -18.60 8.76
CA ILE A 63 5.60 -17.14 8.71
C ILE A 63 4.18 -16.69 8.44
N LYS A 64 3.67 -15.84 9.33
CA LYS A 64 2.38 -15.18 9.21
C LYS A 64 2.57 -13.81 8.57
N TYR A 65 1.73 -13.52 7.59
CA TYR A 65 1.63 -12.21 6.97
C TYR A 65 0.24 -11.63 7.15
N ASP A 66 0.18 -10.39 7.63
CA ASP A 66 -1.04 -9.60 7.73
C ASP A 66 -0.88 -8.34 6.86
N MET A 67 -1.61 -8.27 5.76
CA MET A 67 -1.69 -7.08 4.91
C MET A 67 -2.88 -6.23 5.34
N TYR A 68 -2.67 -4.92 5.42
CA TYR A 68 -3.71 -3.93 5.63
C TYR A 68 -3.74 -2.97 4.44
N SER A 69 -4.89 -2.82 3.80
CA SER A 69 -5.06 -1.96 2.62
C SER A 69 -6.33 -1.12 2.69
N ASN A 70 -6.30 0.08 2.11
CA ASN A 70 -7.50 0.90 1.91
C ASN A 70 -8.41 0.37 0.78
N VAL A 71 -7.97 -0.65 0.03
CA VAL A 71 -8.74 -1.27 -1.04
C VAL A 71 -9.73 -2.28 -0.45
N LYS A 72 -11.02 -2.12 -0.78
CA LYS A 72 -12.09 -3.00 -0.35
C LYS A 72 -11.91 -4.45 -0.87
N PRO A 73 -12.40 -5.44 -0.11
CA PRO A 73 -12.31 -6.83 -0.51
C PRO A 73 -13.36 -7.22 -1.57
N GLU A 74 -13.00 -8.21 -2.36
CA GLU A 74 -13.84 -8.99 -3.26
C GLU A 74 -13.74 -10.48 -2.89
N LYS A 75 -14.70 -11.28 -3.37
CA LYS A 75 -14.66 -12.73 -3.28
C LYS A 75 -14.54 -13.31 -4.67
N ASN A 76 -13.63 -14.28 -4.83
CA ASN A 76 -13.49 -14.98 -6.10
C ASN A 76 -14.57 -16.07 -6.20
N GLU A 77 -14.60 -16.79 -7.32
CA GLU A 77 -15.55 -17.90 -7.54
C GLU A 77 -15.42 -19.02 -6.49
N ASN A 78 -14.23 -19.17 -5.90
CA ASN A 78 -13.95 -20.14 -4.84
C ASN A 78 -14.31 -19.64 -3.43
N GLY A 79 -14.74 -18.38 -3.30
CA GLY A 79 -15.06 -17.75 -2.03
C GLY A 79 -13.89 -17.13 -1.26
N ASP A 80 -12.67 -17.19 -1.83
CA ASP A 80 -11.48 -16.56 -1.22
C ASP A 80 -11.60 -15.05 -1.27
N ILE A 81 -11.18 -14.40 -0.18
CA ILE A 81 -11.19 -12.94 -0.05
C ILE A 81 -9.89 -12.36 -0.61
N TYR A 82 -10.01 -11.40 -1.52
CA TYR A 82 -8.88 -10.68 -2.11
C TYR A 82 -9.18 -9.19 -2.30
N PRO A 83 -8.19 -8.28 -2.40
CA PRO A 83 -8.46 -6.88 -2.70
C PRO A 83 -9.10 -6.72 -4.09
N THR A 84 -10.01 -5.76 -4.28
CA THR A 84 -10.51 -5.41 -5.62
C THR A 84 -9.35 -5.27 -6.60
N LYS A 85 -9.50 -5.88 -7.79
CA LYS A 85 -8.52 -5.79 -8.88
C LYS A 85 -8.40 -4.35 -9.39
N LEU A 86 -7.27 -3.70 -9.17
CA LEU A 86 -6.99 -2.32 -9.63
C LEU A 86 -5.88 -2.26 -10.68
N TRP A 87 -5.32 -3.40 -11.06
CA TRP A 87 -4.21 -3.52 -11.99
C TRP A 87 -4.37 -4.76 -12.88
N GLY A 88 -3.54 -4.89 -13.91
CA GLY A 88 -3.48 -6.10 -14.73
C GLY A 88 -4.79 -6.52 -15.41
N PHE A 89 -5.54 -5.57 -15.98
CA PHE A 89 -6.86 -5.79 -16.59
C PHE A 89 -6.87 -6.61 -17.91
N TYR A 90 -5.78 -7.33 -18.23
CA TYR A 90 -5.55 -7.95 -19.55
C TYR A 90 -6.64 -8.93 -20.01
N SER A 91 -7.41 -9.51 -19.08
CA SER A 91 -8.46 -10.50 -19.33
C SER A 91 -9.87 -10.06 -18.96
N GLU A 92 -10.07 -8.82 -18.49
CA GLU A 92 -11.37 -8.35 -18.00
C GLU A 92 -12.20 -7.69 -19.10
N ASP A 93 -13.53 -7.80 -18.99
CA ASP A 93 -14.42 -7.02 -19.86
C ASP A 93 -14.29 -5.51 -19.57
N SER A 94 -14.68 -4.70 -20.56
CA SER A 94 -14.55 -3.24 -20.49
C SER A 94 -15.44 -2.59 -19.42
N ILE A 95 -16.50 -3.27 -18.97
CA ILE A 95 -17.44 -2.79 -17.96
C ILE A 95 -16.80 -2.92 -16.57
N LYS A 96 -16.26 -4.10 -16.26
CA LYS A 96 -15.57 -4.36 -14.99
C LYS A 96 -14.31 -3.53 -14.86
N ASN A 97 -13.54 -3.38 -15.95
CA ASN A 97 -12.37 -2.49 -15.96
C ASN A 97 -12.77 -1.04 -15.64
N ARG A 98 -13.79 -0.50 -16.32
CA ARG A 98 -14.30 0.86 -16.05
C ARG A 98 -14.76 1.01 -14.60
N LYS A 99 -15.53 0.06 -14.08
CA LYS A 99 -16.01 0.06 -12.69
C LYS A 99 -14.85 0.14 -11.70
N ASN A 100 -13.78 -0.62 -11.91
CA ASN A 100 -12.65 -0.67 -10.99
C ASN A 100 -11.77 0.58 -11.09
N ILE A 101 -11.61 1.15 -12.30
CA ILE A 101 -10.97 2.46 -12.49
C ILE A 101 -11.79 3.57 -11.80
N ASP A 102 -13.11 3.59 -11.98
CA ASP A 102 -14.00 4.56 -11.35
C ASP A 102 -13.95 4.44 -9.81
N TYR A 103 -13.82 3.23 -9.30
CA TYR A 103 -13.63 2.99 -7.87
C TYR A 103 -12.29 3.57 -7.38
N LEU A 104 -11.17 3.29 -8.05
CA LEU A 104 -9.87 3.88 -7.73
C LEU A 104 -9.90 5.41 -7.77
N LYS A 105 -10.58 5.97 -8.76
CA LYS A 105 -10.67 7.43 -8.94
C LYS A 105 -11.54 8.09 -7.87
N ASN A 106 -12.76 7.59 -7.68
CA ASN A 106 -13.79 8.31 -6.95
C ASN A 106 -13.86 7.92 -5.46
N GLU A 107 -13.63 6.65 -5.11
CA GLU A 107 -13.69 6.19 -3.72
C GLU A 107 -12.30 6.22 -3.05
N LEU A 108 -11.24 5.88 -3.79
CA LEU A 108 -9.88 5.83 -3.25
C LEU A 108 -9.08 7.13 -3.48
N ASP A 109 -9.64 8.12 -4.18
CA ASP A 109 -8.97 9.39 -4.52
C ASP A 109 -7.58 9.13 -5.14
N ASN A 110 -7.55 8.13 -6.01
CA ASN A 110 -6.40 7.61 -6.74
C ASN A 110 -5.24 7.05 -5.89
N LYS A 111 -5.49 6.70 -4.63
CA LYS A 111 -4.50 6.16 -3.69
C LYS A 111 -4.72 4.68 -3.42
N ILE A 112 -3.70 3.87 -3.62
CA ILE A 112 -3.60 2.52 -3.09
C ILE A 112 -2.55 2.55 -1.97
N ILE A 113 -2.93 2.20 -0.75
CA ILE A 113 -2.05 2.22 0.42
C ILE A 113 -2.03 0.82 1.01
N THR A 114 -0.83 0.26 1.17
CA THR A 114 -0.63 -1.11 1.66
C THR A 114 0.38 -1.11 2.80
N TYR A 115 0.04 -1.74 3.91
CA TYR A 115 0.96 -2.08 5.00
C TYR A 115 1.06 -3.59 5.10
N LEU A 116 2.26 -4.14 5.19
CA LEU A 116 2.46 -5.56 5.41
C LEU A 116 3.14 -5.79 6.75
N PHE A 117 2.59 -6.66 7.57
CA PHE A 117 3.19 -7.15 8.80
C PHE A 117 3.67 -8.59 8.60
N ARG A 118 4.88 -8.89 9.07
CA ARG A 118 5.47 -10.24 9.12
C ARG A 118 5.63 -10.63 10.58
N ASN A 119 4.96 -11.69 11.03
CA ASN A 119 4.94 -12.11 12.43
C ASN A 119 4.68 -10.93 13.38
N ASP A 120 3.60 -10.18 13.09
CA ASP A 120 3.13 -8.99 13.80
C ASP A 120 4.08 -7.77 13.83
N SER A 121 5.25 -7.86 13.19
CA SER A 121 6.16 -6.74 12.98
C SER A 121 5.87 -6.03 11.66
N LEU A 122 5.76 -4.70 11.65
CA LEU A 122 5.59 -3.93 10.42
C LEU A 122 6.81 -4.17 9.52
N PHE A 123 6.59 -4.76 8.34
CA PHE A 123 7.63 -5.15 7.42
C PHE A 123 7.87 -4.07 6.36
N TYR A 124 6.82 -3.67 5.65
CA TYR A 124 6.88 -2.55 4.72
C TYR A 124 5.56 -1.79 4.64
N LYS A 125 5.65 -0.61 4.03
CA LYS A 125 4.52 0.18 3.57
C LYS A 125 4.73 0.59 2.12
N ASP A 126 3.67 0.46 1.33
CA ASP A 126 3.58 0.97 -0.03
C ASP A 126 2.48 2.03 -0.15
N VAL A 127 2.77 3.11 -0.87
CA VAL A 127 1.79 4.14 -1.24
C VAL A 127 1.92 4.41 -2.73
N SER A 128 0.85 4.07 -3.43
CA SER A 128 0.77 4.03 -4.87
C SER A 128 -0.28 5.03 -5.36
N ILE A 129 0.12 5.95 -6.23
CA ILE A 129 -0.71 7.04 -6.75
C ILE A 129 -0.83 6.94 -8.26
N GLU A 130 -2.06 7.00 -8.78
CA GLU A 130 -2.37 7.13 -10.20
C GLU A 130 -2.90 8.54 -10.50
N PHE A 131 -2.33 9.27 -11.46
CA PHE A 131 -2.86 10.59 -11.83
C PHE A 131 -3.73 10.49 -13.08
N PHE A 132 -5.02 10.19 -12.91
CA PHE A 132 -6.00 10.24 -14.01
C PHE A 132 -6.31 11.67 -14.48
N ASP A 133 -6.19 12.66 -13.59
CA ASP A 133 -6.27 14.09 -13.91
C ASP A 133 -5.05 14.82 -13.31
N LYS A 134 -4.28 15.50 -14.17
CA LYS A 134 -3.04 16.20 -13.75
C LYS A 134 -3.30 17.47 -12.93
N THR A 135 -4.55 17.94 -12.90
CA THR A 135 -4.95 19.18 -12.22
C THR A 135 -5.34 18.95 -10.76
N GLU A 136 -5.79 17.76 -10.39
CA GLU A 136 -6.11 17.40 -9.01
C GLU A 136 -4.84 17.02 -8.24
N LYS A 137 -4.43 17.85 -7.28
CA LYS A 137 -3.26 17.56 -6.41
C LYS A 137 -3.63 17.66 -4.94
N LYS A 138 -4.46 16.73 -4.47
CA LYS A 138 -4.66 16.50 -3.03
C LYS A 138 -3.49 15.75 -2.36
N VAL A 139 -2.52 15.28 -3.15
CA VAL A 139 -1.37 14.50 -2.68
C VAL A 139 -0.05 15.26 -2.87
N PRO A 140 0.96 14.99 -2.02
CA PRO A 140 2.31 15.51 -2.23
C PRO A 140 2.87 15.11 -3.59
N ASN A 141 3.50 16.06 -4.27
CA ASN A 141 4.14 15.81 -5.55
C ASN A 141 5.55 15.24 -5.31
N LEU A 142 5.69 13.91 -5.33
CA LEU A 142 6.95 13.20 -5.05
C LEU A 142 7.63 12.66 -6.32
N THR A 143 7.41 13.31 -7.46
CA THR A 143 7.88 12.85 -8.79
C THR A 143 9.25 13.38 -9.21
N SER A 144 10.10 13.78 -8.25
CA SER A 144 11.53 14.03 -8.51
C SER A 144 12.34 14.08 -7.22
N ARG A 145 13.65 13.85 -7.30
CA ARG A 145 14.55 13.87 -6.13
C ARG A 145 14.44 15.20 -5.36
N LYS A 146 14.44 16.33 -6.08
CA LYS A 146 14.31 17.67 -5.48
C LYS A 146 13.01 17.84 -4.72
N LYS A 147 11.88 17.39 -5.30
CA LYS A 147 10.57 17.52 -4.65
C LYS A 147 10.47 16.64 -3.40
N ILE A 148 10.98 15.40 -3.48
CA ILE A 148 11.05 14.48 -2.34
C ILE A 148 11.84 15.12 -1.19
N ILE A 149 13.08 15.56 -1.45
CA ILE A 149 13.93 16.20 -0.43
C ILE A 149 13.23 17.42 0.19
N ASN A 150 12.63 18.27 -0.63
CA ASN A 150 11.94 19.47 -0.16
C ASN A 150 10.72 19.13 0.72
N TYR A 151 9.94 18.10 0.36
CA TYR A 151 8.79 17.65 1.14
C TYR A 151 9.20 17.24 2.55
N TYR A 152 10.21 16.38 2.70
CA TYR A 152 10.64 15.91 4.02
C TYR A 152 11.34 17.00 4.84
N LYS A 153 12.17 17.85 4.21
CA LYS A 153 12.76 19.02 4.87
C LYS A 153 11.71 19.99 5.41
N LYS A 154 10.65 20.27 4.64
CA LYS A 154 9.53 21.13 5.07
C LYS A 154 8.80 20.55 6.28
N ASN A 155 8.63 19.23 6.31
CA ASN A 155 8.02 18.50 7.43
C ASN A 155 9.00 18.25 8.60
N LYS A 156 10.23 18.77 8.53
CA LYS A 156 11.29 18.58 9.53
C LYS A 156 11.63 17.11 9.81
N ILE A 157 11.50 16.26 8.80
CA ILE A 157 11.86 14.84 8.87
C ILE A 157 13.28 14.66 8.31
N PRO A 158 14.18 13.97 9.04
CA PRO A 158 15.52 13.64 8.53
C PRO A 158 15.43 12.87 7.22
N ILE A 159 16.20 13.30 6.22
CA ILE A 159 16.28 12.64 4.92
C ILE A 159 17.70 12.72 4.38
N GLU A 160 18.23 11.58 3.96
CA GLU A 160 19.49 11.50 3.23
C GLU A 160 19.36 10.59 2.01
N PRO A 161 19.93 10.97 0.85
CA PRO A 161 20.01 10.06 -0.28
C PRO A 161 20.91 8.86 0.04
N LYS A 162 20.45 7.64 -0.28
CA LYS A 162 21.30 6.43 -0.16
C LYS A 162 22.54 6.56 -1.06
N ILE A 163 22.33 7.05 -2.28
CA ILE A 163 23.40 7.35 -3.23
C ILE A 163 23.52 8.86 -3.35
N LYS A 164 24.59 9.40 -2.77
CA LYS A 164 24.83 10.85 -2.66
C LYS A 164 24.99 11.52 -4.03
N ASN A 165 25.69 10.85 -4.96
CA ASN A 165 26.08 11.40 -6.25
C ASN A 165 25.20 10.94 -7.42
N ALA A 166 24.04 10.32 -7.15
CA ALA A 166 23.16 9.86 -8.21
C ALA A 166 22.45 11.06 -8.88
N ASN A 167 22.43 11.05 -10.22
CA ASN A 167 21.73 12.07 -11.02
C ASN A 167 20.24 11.75 -11.17
N GLU A 168 19.41 12.76 -11.41
CA GLU A 168 17.98 12.56 -11.69
C GLU A 168 17.80 11.62 -12.90
N GLY A 169 16.88 10.66 -12.80
CA GLY A 169 16.64 9.66 -13.83
C GLY A 169 17.52 8.39 -13.75
N GLU A 170 18.53 8.35 -12.89
CA GLU A 170 19.28 7.11 -12.64
C GLU A 170 18.44 6.12 -11.80
N LYS A 171 18.57 4.82 -12.11
CA LYS A 171 17.77 3.70 -11.54
C LYS A 171 17.63 3.68 -10.01
N TYR A 172 18.61 4.26 -9.30
CA TYR A 172 18.70 4.28 -7.84
C TYR A 172 18.75 5.69 -7.24
N ALA A 173 18.57 6.74 -8.05
CA ALA A 173 18.59 8.14 -7.59
C ALA A 173 17.42 8.49 -6.66
N THR A 174 16.42 7.62 -6.58
CA THR A 174 15.19 7.78 -5.83
C THR A 174 15.17 6.97 -4.52
N GLN A 175 16.32 6.48 -4.07
CA GLN A 175 16.48 5.78 -2.80
C GLN A 175 17.02 6.71 -1.71
N PHE A 176 16.37 6.69 -0.54
CA PHE A 176 16.66 7.54 0.60
C PHE A 176 16.60 6.75 1.90
N ILE A 177 17.26 7.29 2.93
CA ILE A 177 16.99 6.95 4.32
C ILE A 177 16.19 8.12 4.88
N ILE A 178 14.96 7.86 5.33
CA ILE A 178 13.99 8.86 5.79
C ILE A 178 13.52 8.47 7.18
N ASP A 179 13.81 9.30 8.18
CA ASP A 179 13.55 8.99 9.59
C ASP A 179 14.20 7.66 10.03
N GLY A 180 15.37 7.34 9.48
CA GLY A 180 16.08 6.07 9.72
C GLY A 180 15.58 4.88 8.91
N TYR A 181 14.48 5.00 8.17
CA TYR A 181 13.92 3.92 7.36
C TYR A 181 14.33 4.00 5.91
N PHE A 182 14.52 2.84 5.31
CA PHE A 182 14.90 2.77 3.91
C PHE A 182 13.67 2.96 3.01
N THR A 183 13.68 4.01 2.20
CA THR A 183 12.56 4.40 1.35
C THR A 183 12.99 4.54 -0.10
N ARG A 184 12.20 3.99 -1.02
CA ARG A 184 12.38 4.14 -2.46
C ARG A 184 11.14 4.75 -3.08
N PHE A 185 11.38 5.65 -4.04
CA PHE A 185 10.32 6.20 -4.88
C PHE A 185 10.46 5.64 -6.29
N PHE A 186 9.35 5.23 -6.88
CA PHE A 186 9.24 4.96 -8.31
C PHE A 186 8.31 6.01 -8.90
N TYR A 187 8.64 6.56 -10.05
CA TYR A 187 7.73 7.45 -10.76
C TYR A 187 7.94 7.26 -12.26
N SER A 188 6.83 7.29 -13.00
CA SER A 188 6.84 7.23 -14.45
C SER A 188 6.30 8.53 -15.01
N ASN A 189 7.14 9.29 -15.70
CA ASN A 189 6.67 10.47 -16.44
C ASN A 189 5.74 10.11 -17.61
N LYS A 190 5.76 8.84 -18.06
CA LYS A 190 4.93 8.34 -19.17
C LYS A 190 3.55 7.92 -18.69
N GLU A 191 3.49 7.26 -17.54
CA GLU A 191 2.24 6.71 -16.99
C GLU A 191 1.58 7.62 -15.97
N ASP A 192 2.19 8.78 -15.69
CA ASP A 192 1.73 9.76 -14.70
C ASP A 192 1.33 9.08 -13.38
N ASN A 193 2.26 8.31 -12.82
CA ASN A 193 2.09 7.64 -11.54
C ASN A 193 3.35 7.79 -10.69
N PHE A 194 3.18 7.60 -9.38
CA PHE A 194 4.31 7.37 -8.50
C PHE A 194 3.97 6.39 -7.39
N GLU A 195 5.02 5.76 -6.87
CA GLU A 195 4.98 4.81 -5.78
C GLU A 195 6.04 5.19 -4.75
N MET A 196 5.68 5.09 -3.47
CA MET A 196 6.57 5.23 -2.33
C MET A 196 6.57 3.92 -1.56
N PHE A 197 7.71 3.25 -1.55
CA PHE A 197 7.94 2.04 -0.79
C PHE A 197 8.86 2.32 0.40
N THR A 198 8.44 1.97 1.62
CA THR A 198 9.25 2.08 2.85
C THR A 198 9.43 0.71 3.48
N ASN A 199 10.68 0.31 3.73
CA ASN A 199 11.02 -0.91 4.45
C ASN A 199 11.37 -0.59 5.92
N TYR A 200 10.83 -1.38 6.84
CA TYR A 200 10.99 -1.23 8.28
C TYR A 200 11.90 -2.30 8.93
N LEU A 201 12.17 -3.41 8.24
CA LEU A 201 12.96 -4.53 8.80
C LEU A 201 14.28 -4.79 8.05
N THR A 202 14.36 -4.45 6.77
CA THR A 202 15.52 -4.71 5.91
C THR A 202 15.85 -3.51 5.03
N THR A 203 16.93 -3.63 4.25
CA THR A 203 17.36 -2.59 3.29
C THR A 203 16.85 -2.82 1.86
N SER A 204 15.96 -3.80 1.64
CA SER A 204 15.43 -4.18 0.32
C SER A 204 14.14 -3.45 -0.02
N THR A 205 13.96 -3.02 -1.28
CA THR A 205 12.79 -2.20 -1.72
C THR A 205 12.38 -2.49 -3.16
N ALA A 206 12.19 -3.75 -3.49
CA ALA A 206 11.70 -4.12 -4.80
C ALA A 206 10.72 -5.28 -4.66
N TYR A 207 9.46 -4.95 -4.43
CA TYR A 207 8.38 -5.92 -4.47
C TYR A 207 7.27 -5.35 -5.35
N PRO A 208 6.84 -6.07 -6.41
CA PRO A 208 5.85 -5.59 -7.35
C PRO A 208 4.43 -5.70 -6.74
N ILE A 209 4.18 -4.98 -5.65
CA ILE A 209 2.95 -5.12 -4.85
C ILE A 209 1.68 -4.91 -5.68
N LYS A 210 1.70 -3.92 -6.59
CA LYS A 210 0.59 -3.69 -7.53
C LYS A 210 0.27 -4.93 -8.36
N ASP A 211 1.30 -5.56 -8.92
CA ASP A 211 1.14 -6.77 -9.74
C ASP A 211 0.79 -7.98 -8.87
N ASP A 212 1.32 -8.09 -7.66
CA ASP A 212 1.16 -9.27 -6.82
C ASP A 212 -0.20 -9.33 -6.09
N TRP A 213 -0.74 -8.16 -5.70
CA TRP A 213 -1.91 -8.06 -4.82
C TRP A 213 -3.13 -7.41 -5.48
N TYR A 214 -2.92 -6.57 -6.49
CA TYR A 214 -3.98 -5.79 -7.11
C TYR A 214 -4.23 -6.16 -8.57
N SER A 215 -3.55 -7.20 -9.10
CA SER A 215 -3.78 -7.73 -10.46
C SER A 215 -4.96 -8.70 -10.58
N GLY A 216 -5.71 -8.94 -9.50
CA GLY A 216 -6.85 -9.86 -9.46
C GLY A 216 -6.50 -11.30 -9.09
N HIS A 217 -5.26 -11.53 -8.66
CA HIS A 217 -4.82 -12.75 -8.01
C HIS A 217 -4.05 -12.36 -6.76
N ILE A 218 -4.26 -13.05 -5.64
CA ILE A 218 -3.29 -13.01 -4.54
C ILE A 218 -2.26 -14.08 -4.85
N TYR A 219 -1.10 -13.68 -5.35
CA TYR A 219 0.05 -14.54 -5.21
C TYR A 219 0.40 -14.57 -3.71
N LYS A 220 0.56 -15.76 -3.12
CA LYS A 220 1.18 -15.85 -1.79
C LYS A 220 2.64 -15.41 -1.97
N VAL A 221 2.88 -14.11 -1.85
CA VAL A 221 4.20 -13.55 -2.13
C VAL A 221 5.14 -13.97 -1.01
N TYR A 222 6.22 -14.60 -1.43
CA TYR A 222 7.35 -14.89 -0.57
C TYR A 222 8.34 -13.73 -0.66
N TYR A 223 8.66 -13.13 0.48
CA TYR A 223 9.67 -12.08 0.57
C TYR A 223 10.98 -12.71 1.06
N PHE A 224 11.96 -12.87 0.17
CA PHE A 224 13.33 -13.22 0.55
C PHE A 224 13.98 -12.01 1.25
N ASP A 225 14.67 -12.27 2.36
CA ASP A 225 15.56 -11.30 3.04
C ASP A 225 16.89 -11.16 2.29
#